data_AF-A0A7W0RHX5-F1
#
_entry.id   AF-A0A7W0RHX5-F1
#
_cell.length_a   1.000
_cell.length_b   1.000
_cell.length_c   1.000
_cell.angle_alpha   90.00
_cell.angle_beta   90.00
_cell.angle_gamma   90.00
#
_symmetry.space_group_name_H-M   'P 1'
#
loop_
_entity.id
_entity.type
_entity.pdbx_description
1 polymer ?
#
loop_
_entity_poly.entity_id
_entity_poly.type
_entity_poly.pdbx_seq_one_letter_code
_entity_poly.pdbx_strand_id
1 'polypeptide(L)'
;MELFGFLSPFLLLGVAVLFIAFSGGPGQAREAYLTRGGRGFKIAIPVLYLVLGVVVPALILAGRGQAAGGNGSLESADLSVEDERGKDLFRQACASCHNLDAVNASGVTGPDLDEVGEMSPERVIGAIEKGGTGQDRMPAKLLPAEDASAVAEYVSKVAAR
;
A
#
# COMPACT_ATOMS: atom_id res chain seq x y z
N MET A 1 -24.85 -10.39 -1.93
CA MET A 1 -25.86 -9.40 -1.50
C MET A 1 -25.35 -8.44 -0.42
N GLU A 2 -24.23 -8.74 0.26
CA GLU A 2 -23.68 -7.87 1.33
C GLU A 2 -22.94 -6.63 0.81
N LEU A 3 -22.29 -6.72 -0.36
CA LEU A 3 -21.57 -5.59 -0.97
C LEU A 3 -22.48 -4.41 -1.34
N PHE A 4 -23.67 -4.70 -1.87
CA PHE A 4 -24.66 -3.68 -2.25
C PHE A 4 -25.26 -2.97 -1.03
N GLY A 5 -25.47 -3.71 0.08
CA GLY A 5 -25.91 -3.14 1.35
C GLY A 5 -24.84 -2.25 1.98
N PHE A 6 -23.57 -2.68 1.94
CA PHE A 6 -22.45 -1.92 2.49
C PHE A 6 -22.14 -0.63 1.70
N LEU A 7 -22.18 -0.69 0.36
CA LEU A 7 -21.84 0.46 -0.49
C LEU A 7 -22.97 1.48 -0.66
N SER A 8 -24.22 1.05 -0.50
CA SER A 8 -25.44 1.86 -0.60
C SER A 8 -25.36 3.20 0.15
N PRO A 9 -25.05 3.26 1.46
CA PRO A 9 -25.01 4.52 2.19
C PRO A 9 -23.91 5.47 1.68
N PHE A 10 -22.75 4.94 1.28
CA PHE A 10 -21.65 5.74 0.75
C PHE A 10 -21.96 6.28 -0.65
N LEU A 11 -22.62 5.49 -1.50
CA LEU A 11 -23.08 5.91 -2.82
C LEU A 11 -24.15 7.00 -2.71
N LEU A 12 -25.14 6.83 -1.82
CA LEU A 12 -26.18 7.82 -1.59
C LEU A 12 -25.61 9.12 -1.02
N LEU A 13 -24.68 9.03 -0.06
CA LEU A 13 -24.00 10.20 0.50
C LEU A 13 -23.13 10.90 -0.56
N GLY A 14 -22.39 10.13 -1.36
CA GLY A 14 -21.57 10.64 -2.45
C GLY A 14 -22.41 11.37 -3.49
N VAL A 15 -23.51 10.76 -3.94
CA VAL A 15 -24.47 11.38 -4.88
C VAL A 15 -25.12 12.62 -4.27
N ALA A 16 -25.46 12.61 -2.98
CA ALA A 16 -26.03 13.77 -2.31
C ALA A 16 -25.03 14.94 -2.21
N VAL A 17 -23.78 14.67 -1.82
CA VAL A 17 -22.70 15.67 -1.79
C VAL A 17 -22.43 16.21 -3.20
N LEU A 18 -22.40 15.34 -4.20
CA LEU A 18 -22.21 15.72 -5.59
C LEU A 18 -23.39 16.58 -6.07
N PHE A 19 -24.62 16.16 -5.82
CA PHE A 19 -25.80 16.96 -6.12
C PHE A 19 -25.78 18.31 -5.40
N ILE A 20 -25.39 18.39 -4.13
CA ILE A 20 -25.28 19.67 -3.38
C ILE A 20 -24.16 20.55 -3.95
N ALA A 21 -23.01 19.97 -4.28
CA ALA A 21 -21.88 20.67 -4.88
C ALA A 21 -22.20 21.19 -6.30
N PHE A 22 -22.99 20.44 -7.08
CA PHE A 22 -23.33 20.78 -8.47
C PHE A 22 -24.69 21.48 -8.65
N SER A 23 -25.63 21.39 -7.69
CA SER A 23 -26.95 22.04 -7.75
C SER A 23 -26.90 23.55 -7.53
N GLY A 24 -25.87 24.05 -6.84
CA GLY A 24 -25.57 25.48 -6.80
C GLY A 24 -24.91 25.98 -8.09
N GLY A 25 -24.31 25.09 -8.90
CA GLY A 25 -23.49 25.45 -10.04
C GLY A 25 -22.25 26.31 -9.67
N PRO A 26 -21.19 26.29 -10.49
CA PRO A 26 -20.04 27.16 -10.27
C PRO A 26 -20.40 28.65 -10.27
N GLY A 27 -21.54 29.01 -10.89
CA GLY A 27 -22.09 30.37 -10.92
C GLY A 27 -22.60 30.88 -9.57
N GLN A 28 -23.50 30.17 -8.87
CA GLN A 28 -24.08 30.68 -7.62
C GLN A 28 -23.10 30.61 -6.45
N ALA A 29 -22.21 29.61 -6.43
CA ALA A 29 -21.11 29.54 -5.46
C ALA A 29 -20.12 30.70 -5.66
N ARG A 30 -19.79 31.01 -6.92
CA ARG A 30 -18.96 32.16 -7.27
C ARG A 30 -19.66 33.48 -6.96
N GLU A 31 -20.96 33.59 -7.22
CA GLU A 31 -21.73 34.78 -6.89
C GLU A 31 -21.78 35.01 -5.38
N ALA A 32 -22.11 33.98 -4.58
CA ALA A 32 -22.06 34.07 -3.12
C ALA A 32 -20.66 34.43 -2.58
N TYR A 33 -19.60 33.85 -3.16
CA TYR A 33 -18.22 34.16 -2.80
C TYR A 33 -17.80 35.59 -3.19
N LEU A 34 -18.22 36.09 -4.36
CA LEU A 34 -17.85 37.42 -4.87
C LEU A 34 -18.70 38.55 -4.28
N THR A 35 -20.00 38.34 -4.11
CA THR A 35 -20.97 39.40 -3.73
C THR A 35 -21.31 39.38 -2.24
N ARG A 36 -21.31 38.21 -1.59
CA ARG A 36 -21.85 38.03 -0.23
C ARG A 36 -20.79 37.76 0.84
N GLY A 37 -19.62 37.25 0.45
CA GLY A 37 -18.50 36.95 1.36
C GLY A 37 -17.72 38.20 1.81
N GLY A 38 -17.49 38.34 3.12
CA GLY A 38 -16.56 39.33 3.67
C GLY A 38 -15.11 39.14 3.18
N ARG A 39 -14.26 40.18 3.28
CA ARG A 39 -12.85 40.13 2.84
C ARG A 39 -12.09 38.92 3.41
N GLY A 40 -12.36 38.55 4.66
CA GLY A 40 -11.76 37.38 5.30
C GLY A 40 -12.17 36.05 4.65
N PHE A 41 -13.45 35.88 4.30
CA PHE A 41 -13.96 34.67 3.63
C PHE A 41 -13.34 34.49 2.23
N LYS A 42 -13.15 35.60 1.52
CA LYS A 42 -12.50 35.62 0.19
C LYS A 42 -11.04 35.20 0.26
N ILE A 43 -10.32 35.48 1.34
CA ILE A 43 -8.91 35.10 1.48
C ILE A 43 -8.78 33.70 2.12
N ALA A 44 -9.61 33.37 3.10
CA ALA A 44 -9.52 32.13 3.85
C ALA A 44 -9.78 30.88 2.99
N ILE A 45 -10.76 30.92 2.08
CA ILE A 45 -11.08 29.77 1.21
C ILE A 45 -9.93 29.36 0.27
N PRO A 46 -9.34 30.25 -0.56
CA PRO A 46 -8.24 29.86 -1.43
C PRO A 46 -6.99 29.45 -0.62
N VAL A 47 -6.72 30.11 0.51
CA VAL A 47 -5.65 29.70 1.42
C VAL A 47 -5.91 28.29 1.96
N LEU A 48 -7.13 27.98 2.40
CA LEU A 48 -7.52 26.65 2.86
C LEU A 48 -7.33 25.61 1.77
N TYR A 49 -7.75 25.89 0.53
CA TYR A 49 -7.56 24.95 -0.59
C TYR A 49 -6.09 24.74 -0.94
N LEU A 50 -5.27 25.79 -0.93
CA LEU A 50 -3.83 25.67 -1.15
C LEU A 50 -3.16 24.89 -0.02
N VAL A 51 -3.52 25.17 1.23
CA VAL A 51 -3.01 24.45 2.40
C VAL A 51 -3.43 22.99 2.33
N LEU A 52 -4.71 22.67 2.12
CA LEU A 52 -5.18 21.29 2.02
C LEU A 52 -4.54 20.57 0.82
N GLY A 53 -4.45 21.25 -0.32
CA GLY A 53 -3.86 20.74 -1.56
C GLY A 53 -2.35 20.49 -1.49
N VAL A 54 -1.63 21.09 -0.54
CA VAL A 54 -0.21 20.85 -0.31
C VAL A 54 0.03 19.95 0.90
N VAL A 55 -0.63 20.24 2.02
CA VAL A 55 -0.44 19.53 3.30
C VAL A 55 -0.93 18.10 3.22
N VAL A 56 -2.09 17.82 2.63
CA VAL A 56 -2.58 16.42 2.56
C VAL A 56 -1.64 15.55 1.71
N PRO A 57 -1.24 15.94 0.48
CA PRO A 57 -0.25 15.18 -0.27
C PRO A 57 1.11 15.09 0.44
N ALA A 58 1.58 16.16 1.07
CA ALA A 58 2.84 16.15 1.82
C ALA A 58 2.81 15.18 3.01
N LEU A 59 1.70 15.12 3.75
CA LEU A 59 1.50 14.17 4.85
C LEU A 59 1.45 12.73 4.33
N ILE A 60 0.79 12.47 3.20
CA ILE A 60 0.76 11.14 2.58
C ILE A 60 2.17 10.73 2.13
N LEU A 61 2.94 11.64 1.53
CA LEU A 61 4.31 11.37 1.10
C LEU A 61 5.27 11.18 2.28
N ALA A 62 5.12 11.97 3.35
CA ALA A 62 5.89 11.79 4.59
C ALA A 62 5.52 10.48 5.32
N GLY A 63 4.26 10.04 5.19
CA GLY A 63 3.77 8.77 5.70
C GLY A 63 4.13 7.55 4.83
N ARG A 64 4.73 7.72 3.65
CA ARG A 64 5.11 6.58 2.78
C ARG A 64 6.21 5.69 3.38
N GLY A 65 6.98 6.19 4.34
CA GLY A 65 7.86 5.34 5.16
C GLY A 65 7.09 4.31 6.01
N GLN A 66 5.78 4.53 6.22
CA GLN A 66 4.91 3.71 7.06
C GLN A 66 3.85 2.94 6.25
N ALA A 67 3.49 3.42 5.04
CA ALA A 67 2.42 2.82 4.22
C ALA A 67 2.88 1.79 3.17
N ALA A 68 4.18 1.61 2.99
CA ALA A 68 4.73 0.40 2.35
C ALA A 68 5.09 -0.55 3.51
N GLY A 69 4.14 -1.24 4.13
CA GLY A 69 3.44 -2.41 3.58
C GLY A 69 3.65 -3.57 4.58
N GLY A 70 2.55 -4.19 5.01
CA GLY A 70 2.49 -5.16 6.12
C GLY A 70 1.28 -4.95 7.03
N ASN A 71 0.58 -6.02 7.43
CA ASN A 71 -0.39 -5.96 8.51
C ASN A 71 0.28 -5.40 9.79
N GLY A 72 -0.41 -4.50 10.52
CA GLY A 72 0.16 -3.86 11.73
C GLY A 72 0.54 -4.83 12.87
N SER A 73 0.30 -6.12 12.68
CA SER A 73 0.68 -7.21 13.59
C SER A 73 2.15 -7.62 13.44
N LEU A 74 2.84 -7.23 12.36
CA LEU A 74 4.26 -7.51 12.13
C LEU A 74 5.17 -6.28 12.34
N GLU A 75 4.57 -5.12 12.56
CA GLU A 75 5.27 -3.88 12.93
C GLU A 75 5.82 -3.91 14.37
N SER A 76 5.38 -4.87 15.19
CA SER A 76 5.83 -5.09 16.56
C SER A 76 6.94 -6.14 16.70
N ALA A 77 7.44 -6.70 15.60
CA ALA A 77 8.70 -7.41 15.60
C ALA A 77 9.83 -6.38 15.44
N ASP A 78 10.79 -6.33 16.36
CA ASP A 78 12.04 -5.56 16.20
C ASP A 78 12.77 -6.08 14.95
N LEU A 79 12.44 -5.54 13.78
CA LEU A 79 13.11 -5.85 12.52
C LEU A 79 14.49 -5.20 12.55
N SER A 80 15.53 -5.98 12.26
CA SER A 80 16.89 -5.42 12.13
C SER A 80 17.04 -4.63 10.82
N VAL A 81 18.16 -3.92 10.66
CA VAL A 81 18.50 -3.23 9.40
C VAL A 81 18.55 -4.22 8.23
N GLU A 82 19.00 -5.44 8.49
CA GLU A 82 19.02 -6.56 7.53
C GLU A 82 17.61 -7.02 7.16
N ASP A 83 16.66 -7.02 8.10
CA ASP A 83 15.26 -7.35 7.81
C ASP A 83 14.61 -6.29 6.92
N GLU A 84 14.90 -5.00 7.14
CA GLU A 84 14.43 -3.93 6.25
C GLU A 84 15.00 -4.09 4.83
N ARG A 85 16.29 -4.43 4.71
CA ARG A 85 16.90 -4.73 3.40
C ARG A 85 16.20 -5.92 2.73
N GLY A 86 15.98 -7.02 3.46
CA GLY A 86 15.28 -8.20 2.95
C GLY A 86 13.85 -7.89 2.49
N LYS A 87 13.13 -7.08 3.26
CA LYS A 87 11.80 -6.56 2.93
C LYS A 87 11.78 -5.78 1.62
N ASP A 88 12.73 -4.86 1.43
CA ASP A 88 12.81 -4.05 0.22
C ASP A 88 13.22 -4.87 -1.00
N LEU A 89 14.14 -5.82 -0.85
CA LEU A 89 14.50 -6.74 -1.92
C LEU A 89 13.32 -7.64 -2.33
N PHE A 90 12.55 -8.13 -1.36
CA PHE A 90 11.35 -8.92 -1.63
C PHE A 90 10.34 -8.12 -2.47
N ARG A 91 10.11 -6.85 -2.14
CA ARG A 91 9.22 -5.97 -2.92
C ARG A 91 9.67 -5.78 -4.35
N GLN A 92 10.96 -5.68 -4.56
CA GLN A 92 11.54 -5.43 -5.87
C GLN A 92 11.50 -6.67 -6.77
N ALA A 93 11.71 -7.86 -6.20
CA ALA A 93 11.94 -9.08 -6.99
C ALA A 93 10.86 -10.16 -6.87
N CYS A 94 10.07 -10.17 -5.79
CA CYS A 94 9.19 -11.30 -5.44
C CYS A 94 7.70 -10.92 -5.38
N ALA A 95 7.39 -9.70 -4.94
CA ALA A 95 6.03 -9.26 -4.65
C ALA A 95 5.06 -9.25 -5.86
N SER A 96 5.58 -9.18 -7.09
CA SER A 96 4.75 -9.27 -8.29
C SER A 96 4.18 -10.67 -8.52
N CYS A 97 4.87 -11.69 -8.00
CA CYS A 97 4.53 -13.09 -8.24
C CYS A 97 3.93 -13.76 -7.00
N HIS A 98 4.43 -13.46 -5.81
CA HIS A 98 4.01 -14.08 -4.56
C HIS A 98 3.10 -13.19 -3.72
N ASN A 99 2.17 -13.82 -3.00
CA ASN A 99 1.48 -13.18 -1.88
C ASN A 99 2.37 -13.23 -0.64
N LEU A 100 2.42 -12.12 0.09
CA LEU A 100 3.02 -12.03 1.41
C LEU A 100 2.42 -10.81 2.13
N ASP A 101 1.59 -11.08 3.13
CA ASP A 101 0.83 -10.08 3.87
C ASP A 101 1.76 -9.10 4.59
N ALA A 102 2.92 -9.58 5.06
CA ALA A 102 3.96 -8.80 5.73
C ALA A 102 4.51 -7.61 4.93
N VAL A 103 4.31 -7.60 3.61
CA VAL A 103 4.67 -6.49 2.73
C VAL A 103 3.51 -5.95 1.91
N ASN A 104 2.28 -6.41 2.15
CA ASN A 104 1.11 -6.20 1.30
C ASN A 104 1.37 -6.62 -0.16
N ALA A 105 2.10 -7.71 -0.38
CA ALA A 105 2.25 -8.29 -1.71
C ALA A 105 1.07 -9.21 -1.99
N SER A 106 0.49 -9.09 -3.18
CA SER A 106 -0.69 -9.84 -3.60
C SER A 106 -0.46 -10.55 -4.95
N GLY A 107 0.75 -11.07 -5.16
CA GLY A 107 1.08 -11.82 -6.36
C GLY A 107 0.34 -13.16 -6.40
N VAL A 108 -0.14 -13.55 -7.58
CA VAL A 108 -0.96 -14.76 -7.78
C VAL A 108 -0.30 -15.81 -8.68
N THR A 109 0.92 -15.54 -9.15
CA THR A 109 1.66 -16.45 -10.05
C THR A 109 2.42 -17.51 -9.25
N GLY A 110 3.07 -17.08 -8.17
CA GLY A 110 3.69 -17.95 -7.19
C GLY A 110 2.71 -18.32 -6.08
N PRO A 111 3.05 -19.32 -5.27
CA PRO A 111 2.28 -19.66 -4.09
C PRO A 111 2.22 -18.50 -3.09
N ASP A 112 1.15 -18.49 -2.30
CA ASP A 112 1.02 -17.64 -1.14
C ASP A 112 2.02 -18.07 -0.06
N LEU A 113 2.95 -17.17 0.28
CA LEU A 113 3.99 -17.48 1.25
C LEU A 113 3.45 -17.57 2.68
N ASP A 114 2.25 -17.07 2.94
CA ASP A 114 1.57 -17.22 4.22
C ASP A 114 0.82 -18.55 4.34
N GLU A 115 0.55 -19.25 3.23
CA GLU A 115 -0.15 -20.55 3.25
C GLU A 115 0.78 -21.77 3.06
N VAL A 116 2.01 -21.58 2.59
CA VAL A 116 2.97 -22.68 2.34
C VAL A 116 3.59 -23.30 3.61
N GLY A 117 3.34 -22.70 4.78
CA GLY A 117 3.89 -23.11 6.07
C GLY A 117 5.30 -22.56 6.34
N GLU A 118 5.85 -22.86 7.52
CA GLU A 118 7.15 -22.36 7.95
C GLU A 118 8.29 -22.83 7.00
N MET A 119 9.18 -21.90 6.64
CA MET A 119 10.30 -22.15 5.74
C MET A 119 11.61 -21.72 6.41
N SER A 120 12.62 -22.58 6.35
CA SER A 120 13.97 -22.18 6.77
C SER A 120 14.62 -21.26 5.73
N PRO A 121 15.57 -20.38 6.13
CA PRO A 121 16.31 -19.55 5.20
C PRO A 121 16.97 -20.35 4.06
N GLU A 122 17.53 -21.52 4.36
CA GLU A 122 18.19 -22.39 3.37
C GLU A 122 17.20 -22.91 2.32
N ARG A 123 15.96 -23.18 2.73
CA ARG A 123 14.89 -23.57 1.79
C ARG A 123 14.56 -22.43 0.84
N VAL A 124 14.47 -21.20 1.35
CA VAL A 124 14.18 -20.01 0.53
C VAL A 124 15.34 -19.72 -0.43
N ILE A 125 16.58 -19.76 0.04
CA ILE A 125 17.78 -19.60 -0.81
C ILE A 125 17.79 -20.66 -1.91
N GLY A 126 17.58 -21.93 -1.56
CA GLY A 126 17.53 -23.02 -2.53
C GLY A 126 16.42 -22.85 -3.58
N ALA A 127 15.27 -22.30 -3.19
CA ALA A 127 14.19 -21.97 -4.11
C ALA A 127 14.58 -20.81 -5.06
N ILE A 128 15.21 -19.76 -4.56
CA ILE A 128 15.70 -18.63 -5.37
C ILE A 128 16.76 -19.10 -6.38
N GLU A 129 17.68 -19.97 -5.95
CA GLU A 129 18.77 -20.47 -6.80
C GLU A 129 18.30 -21.43 -7.89
N LYS A 130 17.32 -22.29 -7.59
CA LYS A 130 16.87 -23.38 -8.48
C LYS A 130 15.57 -23.08 -9.22
N GLY A 131 14.89 -21.97 -8.91
CA GLY A 131 13.60 -21.65 -9.50
C GLY A 131 12.45 -22.45 -8.85
N GLY A 132 12.24 -22.24 -7.56
CA GLY A 132 11.22 -22.92 -6.77
C GLY A 132 11.59 -24.37 -6.50
N THR A 133 10.78 -25.32 -6.99
CA THR A 133 11.02 -26.76 -6.85
C THR A 133 11.91 -27.34 -7.96
N GLY A 134 12.47 -26.49 -8.84
CA GLY A 134 13.28 -26.93 -9.99
C GLY A 134 12.46 -27.42 -11.18
N GLN A 135 11.18 -27.02 -11.27
CA GLN A 135 10.26 -27.35 -12.36
C GLN A 135 10.15 -26.21 -13.41
N ASP A 136 11.10 -25.27 -13.40
CA ASP A 136 11.12 -24.07 -14.25
C ASP A 136 9.85 -23.19 -14.17
N ARG A 137 9.09 -23.28 -13.07
CA ARG A 137 7.89 -22.47 -12.81
C ARG A 137 8.20 -21.11 -12.17
N MET A 138 9.35 -21.00 -11.52
CA MET A 138 9.88 -19.77 -10.94
C MET A 138 11.24 -19.48 -11.59
N PRO A 139 11.55 -18.23 -11.96
CA PRO A 139 12.87 -17.89 -12.49
C PRO A 139 13.97 -18.17 -11.46
N ALA A 140 15.06 -18.78 -11.90
CA ALA A 140 16.24 -19.05 -11.08
C ALA A 140 17.19 -17.84 -11.04
N LYS A 141 17.96 -17.70 -9.96
CA LYS A 141 19.04 -16.71 -9.80
C LYS A 141 18.56 -15.26 -9.96
N LEU A 142 17.39 -14.95 -9.40
CA LEU A 142 16.81 -13.61 -9.41
C LEU A 142 17.64 -12.56 -8.65
N LEU A 143 18.44 -13.00 -7.68
CA LEU A 143 19.24 -12.15 -6.81
C LEU A 143 20.67 -12.69 -6.67
N PRO A 144 21.67 -11.82 -6.43
CA PRO A 144 22.98 -12.22 -5.90
C PRO A 144 22.84 -12.99 -4.59
N ALA A 145 23.84 -13.81 -4.24
CA ALA A 145 23.79 -14.69 -3.06
C ALA A 145 23.57 -13.92 -1.74
N GLU A 146 24.20 -12.75 -1.59
CA GLU A 146 24.03 -11.88 -0.42
C GLU A 146 22.60 -11.35 -0.28
N ASP A 147 21.99 -10.94 -1.39
CA ASP A 147 20.63 -10.42 -1.42
C ASP A 147 19.60 -11.54 -1.21
N ALA A 148 19.87 -12.73 -1.76
CA ALA A 148 19.05 -13.91 -1.54
C ALA A 148 19.03 -14.30 -0.05
N SER A 149 20.15 -14.17 0.66
CA SER A 149 20.23 -14.41 2.11
C SER A 149 19.37 -13.44 2.89
N ALA A 150 19.46 -12.13 2.59
CA ALA A 150 18.65 -11.11 3.27
C ALA A 150 17.15 -11.33 3.06
N VAL A 151 16.72 -11.65 1.84
CA VAL A 151 15.32 -11.99 1.55
C VAL A 151 14.90 -13.27 2.27
N ALA A 152 15.75 -14.28 2.30
CA ALA A 152 15.46 -15.55 2.94
C ALA A 152 15.28 -15.41 4.47
N GLU A 153 16.14 -14.65 5.12
CA GLU A 153 16.00 -14.33 6.55
C GLU A 153 14.68 -13.61 6.82
N TYR A 154 14.39 -12.55 6.05
CA TYR A 154 13.14 -11.80 6.19
C TYR A 154 11.91 -12.71 6.01
N VAL A 155 11.82 -13.43 4.88
CA VAL A 155 10.70 -14.33 4.56
C VAL A 155 10.53 -15.41 5.63
N SER A 156 11.63 -16.01 6.13
CA SER A 156 11.54 -17.03 7.19
C SER A 156 10.95 -16.52 8.51
N LYS A 157 11.09 -15.22 8.80
CA LYS A 157 10.55 -14.60 10.01
C LYS A 157 9.07 -14.25 9.90
N VAL A 158 8.66 -13.80 8.71
CA VAL A 158 7.34 -13.17 8.50
C VAL A 158 6.32 -14.04 7.79
N ALA A 159 6.76 -15.04 7.03
CA ALA A 159 5.88 -15.98 6.33
C ALA A 159 5.13 -16.88 7.30
N ALA A 160 4.07 -17.51 6.79
CA ALA A 160 3.19 -18.43 7.50
C ALA A 160 2.47 -17.82 8.72
N ARG A 161 2.04 -16.55 8.63
CA ARG A 161 1.40 -15.80 9.73
C ARG A 161 0.03 -15.26 9.40
#